data_AF-A0A6B2D8W9-F1
#
_entry.id   AF-A0A6B2D8W9-F1
#
_cell.length_a   1.000
_cell.length_b   1.000
_cell.length_c   1.000
_cell.angle_alpha   90.00
_cell.angle_beta   90.00
_cell.angle_gamma   90.00
#
_symmetry.space_group_name_H-M   'P 1'
#
loop_
_entity.id
_entity.type
_entity.pdbx_description
1 polymer ?
#
loop_
_entity_poly.entity_id
_entity_poly.type
_entity_poly.pdbx_seq_one_letter_code
_entity_poly.pdbx_strand_id
1 'polypeptide(L)'
;MTGTFALLRLVLRRDRLLLPLWIIVLTAAPMGYLSSIEAAYPDAASRQHFYDLNASSAMFVVRNGPLYGSSVGNLLAWQCGFVPVVAGLIALLTVLRHTRTEEEAGRRELTGATVVGRHACLAAAVIAACGACLAYGVLV
;
A
#
# COMPACT_ATOMS: atom_id res chain seq x y z
N MET A 1 27.04 -4.52 7.51
CA MET A 1 25.95 -5.19 6.77
C MET A 1 26.48 -5.66 5.42
N THR A 2 27.17 -6.80 5.39
CA THR A 2 27.69 -7.43 4.17
C THR A 2 26.59 -8.28 3.52
N GLY A 3 26.45 -8.21 2.19
CA GLY A 3 25.51 -9.04 1.42
C GLY A 3 24.08 -8.48 1.22
N THR A 4 23.70 -7.40 1.91
CA THR A 4 22.34 -6.81 1.81
C THR A 4 21.95 -6.43 0.38
N PHE A 5 22.89 -5.88 -0.40
CA PHE A 5 22.60 -5.42 -1.77
C PHE A 5 22.34 -6.59 -2.74
N ALA A 6 23.04 -7.71 -2.55
CA ALA A 6 22.82 -8.93 -3.33
C ALA A 6 21.46 -9.55 -3.03
N LEU A 7 21.08 -9.58 -1.74
CA LEU A 7 19.75 -10.04 -1.31
C LEU A 7 18.64 -9.10 -1.76
N LEU A 8 18.86 -7.78 -1.73
CA LEU A 8 17.91 -6.80 -2.25
C LEU A 8 17.65 -7.01 -3.74
N ARG A 9 18.70 -7.23 -4.53
CA ARG A 9 18.57 -7.54 -5.96
C ARG A 9 17.80 -8.85 -6.18
N LEU A 10 18.01 -9.85 -5.34
CA LEU A 10 17.27 -11.11 -5.41
C LEU A 10 15.78 -10.91 -5.13
N VAL A 11 15.44 -10.16 -4.08
CA VAL A 11 14.04 -9.82 -3.72
C VAL A 11 13.36 -9.07 -4.88
N LEU A 12 14.01 -8.05 -5.42
CA LEU A 12 13.48 -7.28 -6.55
C LEU A 12 13.31 -8.13 -7.82
N ARG A 13 14.21 -9.09 -8.08
CA ARG A 13 14.06 -10.02 -9.21
C ARG A 13 12.92 -11.00 -8.99
N ARG A 14 12.73 -11.49 -7.77
CA ARG A 14 11.69 -12.46 -7.41
C ARG A 14 10.30 -11.83 -7.46
N ASP A 15 10.18 -10.58 -7.06
CA ASP A 15 8.90 -9.87 -6.99
C ASP A 15 8.66 -8.88 -8.12
N ARG A 16 9.44 -8.94 -9.21
CA ARG A 16 9.32 -8.05 -10.39
C ARG A 16 7.93 -7.99 -11.02
N LEU A 17 7.05 -8.95 -10.75
CA LEU A 17 5.66 -8.96 -11.21
C LEU A 17 4.70 -8.51 -10.11
N LEU A 18 4.85 -9.04 -8.89
CA LEU A 18 3.96 -8.76 -7.78
C LEU A 18 4.07 -7.32 -7.29
N LEU A 19 5.29 -6.80 -7.11
CA LEU A 19 5.53 -5.42 -6.66
C LEU A 19 4.85 -4.39 -7.58
N PRO A 20 5.11 -4.35 -8.90
CA PRO A 20 4.45 -3.38 -9.76
C PRO A 20 2.96 -3.68 -9.91
N LEU A 21 2.52 -4.94 -9.86
CA LEU A 21 1.10 -5.27 -9.98
C LEU A 21 0.27 -4.62 -8.88
N TRP A 22 0.67 -4.76 -7.60
CA TRP A 22 -0.11 -4.15 -6.52
C TRP A 22 -0.03 -2.62 -6.54
N ILE A 23 1.12 -2.05 -6.92
CA ILE A 23 1.26 -0.60 -7.10
C ILE A 23 0.27 -0.11 -8.17
N ILE A 24 0.26 -0.73 -9.35
CA ILE A 24 -0.64 -0.36 -10.45
C ILE A 24 -2.10 -0.51 -10.04
N VAL A 25 -2.46 -1.62 -9.39
CA VAL A 25 -3.84 -1.87 -8.95
C VAL A 25 -4.31 -0.81 -7.94
N LEU A 26 -3.47 -0.46 -6.95
CA LEU A 26 -3.83 0.55 -5.96
C LEU A 26 -3.88 1.96 -6.56
N THR A 27 -2.99 2.30 -7.49
CA THR A 27 -3.02 3.59 -8.21
C THR A 27 -4.21 3.68 -9.17
N ALA A 28 -4.67 2.56 -9.73
CA ALA A 28 -5.83 2.55 -10.62
C ALA A 28 -7.18 2.66 -9.87
N ALA A 29 -7.24 2.25 -8.61
CA ALA A 29 -8.48 2.25 -7.82
C ALA A 29 -9.13 3.65 -7.69
N PRO A 30 -8.40 4.75 -7.40
CA PRO A 30 -8.92 6.11 -7.41
C PRO A 30 -9.64 6.51 -8.71
N MET A 31 -9.15 6.07 -9.86
CA MET A 31 -9.77 6.40 -11.16
C MET A 31 -11.18 5.80 -11.27
N GLY A 32 -11.39 4.59 -10.77
CA GLY A 32 -12.72 3.96 -10.71
C GLY A 32 -13.67 4.63 -9.72
N TYR A 33 -13.13 5.17 -8.62
CA TYR A 33 -13.93 5.94 -7.66
C TYR A 33 -14.38 7.27 -8.25
N LEU A 34 -13.53 7.97 -9.00
CA LEU A 34 -13.87 9.23 -9.63
C LEU A 34 -15.06 9.06 -10.60
N SER A 35 -15.01 8.07 -11.50
CA SER A 35 -16.11 7.80 -12.43
C SER A 35 -17.41 7.41 -11.70
N SER A 36 -17.29 6.69 -10.58
CA SER A 36 -18.45 6.30 -9.77
C SER A 36 -19.09 7.48 -9.07
N ILE A 37 -18.28 8.42 -8.54
CA ILE A 37 -18.78 9.63 -7.87
C ILE A 37 -19.45 10.56 -8.89
N GLU A 38 -18.87 10.75 -10.07
CA GLU A 38 -19.45 11.57 -11.13
C GLU A 38 -20.78 11.01 -11.65
N ALA A 39 -20.89 9.68 -11.79
CA ALA A 39 -22.12 9.03 -12.21
C ALA A 39 -23.21 9.03 -11.12
N ALA A 40 -22.82 8.85 -9.85
CA ALA A 40 -23.77 8.79 -8.73
C ALA A 40 -24.23 10.16 -8.25
N TYR A 41 -23.37 11.20 -8.33
CA TYR A 41 -23.64 12.54 -7.81
C TYR A 41 -23.25 13.65 -8.79
N PRO A 42 -23.92 13.74 -9.96
CA PRO A 42 -23.60 14.74 -10.97
C PRO A 42 -23.81 16.18 -10.45
N ASP A 43 -24.90 16.41 -9.70
CA ASP A 43 -25.28 17.74 -9.24
C ASP A 43 -24.57 18.17 -7.94
N ALA A 44 -24.36 19.47 -7.79
CA ALA A 44 -23.81 20.04 -6.56
C ALA A 44 -24.76 19.83 -5.35
N ALA A 45 -26.08 19.87 -5.59
CA ALA A 45 -27.08 19.65 -4.56
C ALA A 45 -27.06 18.21 -4.01
N SER A 46 -26.87 17.20 -4.88
CA SER A 46 -26.78 15.80 -4.45
C SER A 46 -25.49 15.53 -3.66
N ARG A 47 -24.38 16.18 -4.04
CA ARG A 47 -23.11 16.10 -3.29
C ARG A 47 -23.20 16.77 -1.91
N GLN A 48 -23.89 17.89 -1.82
CA GLN A 48 -24.13 18.57 -0.54
C GLN A 48 -25.05 17.75 0.37
N HIS A 49 -26.11 17.16 -0.18
CA HIS A 49 -26.99 16.27 0.59
C HIS A 49 -26.24 15.04 1.13
N PHE A 50 -25.36 14.45 0.31
CA PHE A 50 -24.49 13.36 0.76
C PHE A 50 -23.56 13.80 1.89
N TYR A 51 -22.97 14.99 1.79
CA TYR A 51 -22.14 15.56 2.86
C TYR A 51 -22.95 15.72 4.15
N ASP A 52 -24.15 16.29 4.10
CA ASP A 52 -24.97 16.55 5.29
C ASP A 52 -25.38 15.23 6.01
N LEU A 53 -25.67 14.17 5.25
CA LEU A 53 -26.00 12.85 5.78
C LEU A 53 -24.79 12.13 6.39
N ASN A 54 -23.61 12.26 5.79
CA ASN A 54 -22.43 11.47 6.17
C ASN A 54 -21.49 12.21 7.14
N ALA A 55 -21.49 13.54 7.17
CA ALA A 55 -20.65 14.34 8.06
C ALA A 55 -20.94 14.09 9.54
N SER A 56 -22.18 13.73 9.88
CA SER A 56 -22.61 13.44 11.25
C SER A 56 -22.45 11.97 11.66
N SER A 57 -22.13 11.07 10.72
CA SER A 57 -22.11 9.64 10.97
C SER A 57 -20.78 9.18 11.58
N ALA A 58 -20.77 8.87 12.87
CA ALA A 58 -19.58 8.43 13.61
C ALA A 58 -18.86 7.22 12.99
N MET A 59 -19.62 6.28 12.40
CA MET A 59 -19.08 5.07 11.76
C MET A 59 -18.20 5.39 10.54
N PHE A 60 -18.53 6.46 9.84
CA PHE A 60 -17.85 6.93 8.64
C PHE A 60 -16.59 7.75 8.98
N VAL A 61 -16.65 8.54 10.05
CA VAL A 61 -15.48 9.26 10.58
C VAL A 61 -14.40 8.30 11.07
N VAL A 62 -14.77 7.20 11.72
CA VAL A 62 -13.81 6.18 12.18
C VAL A 62 -13.14 5.47 11.01
N ARG A 63 -13.87 5.21 9.91
CA ARG A 63 -13.34 4.45 8.77
C ARG A 63 -12.44 5.28 7.85
N ASN A 64 -12.86 6.49 7.52
CA ASN A 64 -12.27 7.29 6.44
C ASN A 64 -11.76 8.68 6.91
N GLY A 65 -11.98 9.02 8.19
CA GLY A 65 -11.71 10.36 8.72
C GLY A 65 -12.86 11.34 8.50
N PRO A 66 -12.74 12.58 9.03
CA PRO A 66 -13.75 13.62 8.87
C PRO A 66 -13.90 14.01 7.40
N LEU A 67 -15.14 14.24 6.97
CA LEU A 67 -15.42 14.78 5.63
C LEU A 67 -15.23 16.31 5.68
N TYR A 68 -14.26 16.84 4.94
CA TYR A 68 -13.90 18.28 5.00
C TYR A 68 -14.63 19.15 3.94
N GLY A 69 -15.50 18.56 3.10
CA GLY A 69 -16.38 19.30 2.20
C GLY A 69 -17.04 18.42 1.13
N SER A 70 -17.91 19.02 0.32
CA SER A 70 -18.73 18.36 -0.72
C SER A 70 -18.15 18.38 -2.14
N SER A 71 -16.90 18.84 -2.30
CA SER A 71 -16.21 18.83 -3.60
C SER A 71 -15.92 17.39 -4.04
N VAL A 72 -15.86 17.16 -5.36
CA VAL A 72 -15.52 15.84 -5.91
C VAL A 72 -14.17 15.35 -5.39
N GLY A 73 -13.18 16.25 -5.30
CA GLY A 73 -11.86 15.94 -4.73
C GLY A 73 -11.91 15.53 -3.26
N ASN A 74 -12.73 16.19 -2.43
CA ASN A 74 -12.88 15.84 -1.02
C ASN A 74 -13.58 14.48 -0.84
N LEU A 75 -14.62 14.22 -1.64
CA LEU A 75 -15.32 12.93 -1.63
C LEU A 75 -14.40 11.80 -2.11
N LEU A 76 -13.58 12.06 -3.16
CA LEU A 76 -12.62 11.09 -3.68
C LEU A 76 -11.54 10.77 -2.66
N ALA A 77 -10.92 11.79 -2.04
CA ALA A 77 -9.89 11.61 -1.02
C ALA A 77 -10.43 10.84 0.19
N TRP A 78 -11.65 11.16 0.62
CA TRP A 78 -12.31 10.48 1.72
C TRP A 78 -12.65 9.02 1.38
N GLN A 79 -13.13 8.73 0.17
CA GLN A 79 -13.38 7.38 -0.30
C GLN A 79 -12.08 6.55 -0.39
N CYS A 80 -10.97 7.20 -0.73
CA CYS A 80 -9.65 6.59 -0.82
C CYS A 80 -8.91 6.48 0.53
N GLY A 81 -9.48 6.95 1.64
CA GLY A 81 -8.80 6.99 2.95
C GLY A 81 -8.32 5.64 3.47
N PHE A 82 -8.96 4.53 3.05
CA PHE A 82 -8.55 3.18 3.44
C PHE A 82 -7.46 2.56 2.54
N VAL A 83 -7.21 3.11 1.35
CA VAL A 83 -6.26 2.56 0.38
C VAL A 83 -4.81 2.51 0.92
N PRO A 84 -4.30 3.54 1.64
CA PRO A 84 -2.99 3.47 2.28
C PRO A 84 -2.84 2.36 3.33
N VAL A 85 -3.93 2.00 4.03
CA VAL A 85 -3.93 0.89 5.01
C VAL A 85 -3.71 -0.43 4.29
N VAL A 86 -4.40 -0.64 3.17
CA VAL A 86 -4.22 -1.83 2.32
C VAL A 86 -2.80 -1.89 1.76
N ALA A 87 -2.26 -0.74 1.30
CA ALA A 87 -0.87 -0.65 0.84
C ALA A 87 0.13 -1.07 1.93
N GLY A 88 -0.06 -0.58 3.16
CA GLY A 88 0.75 -0.95 4.32
C GLY A 88 0.66 -2.44 4.66
N LEU A 89 -0.53 -3.03 4.57
CA LEU A 89 -0.73 -4.46 4.80
C LEU A 89 -0.02 -5.31 3.73
N ILE A 90 -0.12 -4.94 2.45
CA ILE A 90 0.57 -5.63 1.36
C ILE A 90 2.09 -5.52 1.54
N ALA A 91 2.59 -4.36 1.94
CA ALA A 91 4.01 -4.17 2.25
C ALA A 91 4.46 -5.07 3.41
N LEU A 92 3.68 -5.15 4.50
CA LEU A 92 3.94 -6.05 5.62
C LEU A 92 3.95 -7.52 5.20
N LEU A 93 2.95 -7.97 4.44
CA LEU A 93 2.87 -9.34 3.93
C LEU A 93 4.04 -9.68 3.01
N THR A 94 4.52 -8.71 2.23
CA THR A 94 5.72 -8.86 1.39
C THR A 94 6.96 -9.09 2.26
N VAL A 95 7.14 -8.31 3.33
CA VAL A 95 8.24 -8.53 4.30
C VAL A 95 8.12 -9.90 4.98
N LEU A 96 6.93 -10.28 5.44
CA LEU A 96 6.67 -11.57 6.06
C LEU A 96 6.99 -12.73 5.11
N ARG A 97 6.56 -12.62 3.84
CA ARG A 97 6.85 -13.64 2.83
C ARG A 97 8.35 -13.83 2.65
N HIS A 98 9.14 -12.76 2.52
CA HIS A 98 10.59 -12.87 2.31
C HIS A 98 11.37 -13.27 3.57
N THR A 99 10.75 -13.19 4.75
CA THR A 99 11.38 -13.59 6.01
C THR A 99 10.99 -14.99 6.46
N ARG A 100 9.74 -15.41 6.30
CA ARG A 100 9.24 -16.75 6.68
C ARG A 100 9.67 -17.83 5.69
N THR A 101 9.61 -17.55 4.38
CA THR A 101 9.99 -18.55 3.37
C THR A 101 11.48 -18.92 3.41
N GLU A 102 12.33 -18.02 3.92
CA GLU A 102 13.77 -18.29 4.14
C GLU A 102 14.03 -19.09 5.43
N GLU A 103 13.11 -19.01 6.39
CA GLU A 103 13.13 -19.75 7.66
C GLU A 103 12.67 -21.20 7.44
N GLU A 104 11.53 -21.38 6.77
CA GLU A 104 10.94 -22.70 6.46
C GLU A 104 11.81 -23.52 5.50
N ALA A 105 12.60 -22.86 4.64
CA ALA A 105 13.51 -23.53 3.71
C ALA A 105 14.86 -23.92 4.33
N GLY A 106 15.11 -23.63 5.62
CA GLY A 106 16.42 -23.83 6.28
C GLY A 106 17.56 -22.98 5.69
N ARG A 107 17.27 -22.11 4.70
CA ARG A 107 18.25 -21.26 4.03
C ARG A 107 18.86 -20.21 4.94
N ARG A 108 18.16 -19.82 6.02
CA ARG A 108 18.71 -18.92 7.05
C ARG A 108 19.99 -19.46 7.69
N GLU A 109 20.06 -20.78 7.93
CA GLU A 109 21.24 -21.40 8.55
C GLU A 109 22.40 -21.48 7.55
N LEU A 110 22.10 -21.80 6.29
CA LEU A 110 23.08 -21.85 5.20
C LEU A 110 23.63 -20.46 4.84
N THR A 111 22.78 -19.43 4.82
CA THR A 111 23.21 -18.04 4.56
C THR A 111 23.94 -17.44 5.75
N GLY A 112 23.58 -17.81 6.98
CA GLY A 112 24.31 -17.46 8.21
C GLY A 112 25.72 -18.07 8.28
N ALA A 113 25.96 -19.18 7.59
CA ALA A 113 27.29 -19.79 7.44
C ALA A 113 28.19 -19.08 6.40
N THR A 114 27.65 -18.10 5.66
CA THR A 114 28.40 -17.27 4.69
C THR A 114 28.76 -15.90 5.28
N VAL A 115 29.47 -15.06 4.52
CA VAL A 115 29.89 -13.69 4.93
C VAL A 115 28.70 -12.71 5.08
N VAL A 116 27.46 -13.19 4.98
CA VAL A 116 26.25 -12.39 5.05
C VAL A 116 25.86 -12.15 6.51
N GLY A 117 25.68 -10.89 6.89
CA GLY A 117 25.30 -10.55 8.27
C GLY A 117 23.88 -11.02 8.62
N ARG A 118 23.66 -11.42 9.88
CA ARG A 118 22.36 -11.91 10.42
C ARG A 118 21.15 -11.03 10.07
N HIS A 119 21.33 -9.71 9.99
CA HIS A 119 20.25 -8.76 9.69
C HIS A 119 20.12 -8.37 8.21
N ALA A 120 21.01 -8.87 7.33
CA ALA A 120 21.04 -8.47 5.92
C ALA A 120 19.76 -8.86 5.17
N CYS A 121 19.17 -10.02 5.49
CA CYS A 121 17.91 -10.47 4.88
C CYS A 121 16.71 -9.60 5.31
N LEU A 122 16.63 -9.24 6.59
CA LEU A 122 15.57 -8.36 7.10
C LEU A 122 15.70 -6.96 6.49
N ALA A 123 16.93 -6.42 6.48
CA ALA A 123 17.20 -5.11 5.88
C ALA A 123 16.83 -5.07 4.40
N ALA A 124 17.18 -6.10 3.62
CA ALA A 124 16.81 -6.18 2.21
C ALA A 124 15.29 -6.21 1.97
N ALA A 125 14.55 -6.98 2.77
CA ALA A 125 13.08 -7.05 2.67
C ALA A 125 12.42 -5.71 3.04
N VAL A 126 12.88 -5.05 4.11
CA VAL A 126 12.38 -3.75 4.54
C VAL A 126 12.68 -2.67 3.50
N ILE A 127 13.90 -2.62 2.96
CA ILE A 127 14.27 -1.64 1.92
C ILE A 127 13.39 -1.82 0.67
N ALA A 128 13.15 -3.06 0.23
CA ALA A 128 12.27 -3.33 -0.90
C ALA A 128 10.83 -2.86 -0.65
N ALA A 129 10.29 -3.14 0.54
CA ALA A 129 8.94 -2.70 0.92
C ALA A 129 8.84 -1.17 1.01
N CYS A 130 9.81 -0.51 1.65
CA CYS A 130 9.87 0.95 1.71
C CYS A 130 9.95 1.58 0.30
N GLY A 131 10.79 1.04 -0.58
CA GLY A 131 10.90 1.52 -1.96
C GLY A 131 9.59 1.40 -2.73
N ALA A 132 8.85 0.30 -2.52
CA ALA A 132 7.56 0.10 -3.16
C ALA A 132 6.47 1.04 -2.61
N CYS A 133 6.44 1.27 -1.29
CA CYS A 133 5.55 2.26 -0.68
C CYS A 133 5.85 3.69 -1.17
N LEU A 134 7.12 4.05 -1.30
CA LEU A 134 7.54 5.35 -1.85
C LEU A 134 7.11 5.49 -3.31
N ALA A 135 7.31 4.46 -4.13
CA ALA A 135 6.87 4.48 -5.53
C ALA A 135 5.35 4.66 -5.63
N TYR A 136 4.58 3.96 -4.80
CA TYR A 136 3.14 4.13 -4.71
C TYR A 136 2.75 5.56 -4.29
N GLY A 137 3.39 6.12 -3.25
CA GLY A 137 3.12 7.48 -2.79
C GLY A 137 3.53 8.60 -3.75
N VAL A 138 4.40 8.32 -4.73
CA VAL A 138 4.73 9.26 -5.82
C VAL A 138 3.71 9.20 -6.96
N LEU A 139 3.02 8.06 -7.10
CA LEU A 139 2.06 7.82 -8.19
C LEU A 139 0.63 8.26 -7.86
N VAL A 140 0.29 8.41 -6.59
CA VAL A 140 -1.04 8.83 -6.08
C VAL A 140 -0.99 10.27 -5.62
#